data_AF-A0AAV7K0R1-F1
#
_entry.id   AF-A0AAV7K0R1-F1
#
_cell.length_a   1.000
_cell.length_b   1.000
_cell.length_c   1.000
_cell.angle_alpha   90.00
_cell.angle_beta   90.00
_cell.angle_gamma   90.00
#
_symmetry.space_group_name_H-M   'P 1'
#
loop_
_entity.id
_entity.type
_entity.pdbx_description
1 polymer ?
#
loop_
_entity_poly.entity_id
_entity_poly.type
_entity_poly.pdbx_seq_one_letter_code
_entity_poly.pdbx_strand_id
1 'polypeptide(L)'
;MLISDNLKQNFYQVLKRGRVLILAANDVDSLCASKILQILLQADGVMYTLIPVTSLQDLTDAFQKHHSQATSVVTINCGAVTPLQEALSLTENPLLPIFVIDSHRPLDLDNVYGSDQVKIVIREGDTVNIPKLDEINRNEERGEPEPISSSSAPSDSELDVEEDSLEPRTKRQRRGPGAGRRKRREWEHKREDLLFRYYEFSYYDTCCSLVLYDTAWKLSKDGPQVLWWGIIGLTDQYLHQRVGKEKYVSEVQQLQHHVARHNKFRDSTDSGGASGSSGAPEHGLRLSFSNELKLCLHRHWTFFDSMISSDYTTCRFRLWTQKGRDRMLECLADMGLPITESQQKYSAMDFQLREKVPSLFEKLSSKYGLSDLTYGSFNAAYGYRAKLSAADMAIACAALIESTRNTENETPSSSTTTETDFSSNNFLIAQDALARDSMRLVLQGIEQAKIVQSLMRAQIQSCMDRRLVICLGTFMYACLDESTPGVRLLSTPLVLRRLALFIRHSWSLLSKRSRNLPFVLSAPSYHPQGYCLLLGLPPIASDDNKNDLGRAFKYTSERLDAEAITDQLDPCIIEVKLEERSKFLDHLELLLSESVS
;
A
#
# COMPACT_ATOMS: atom_id res chain seq x y z
N MET A 1 -11.77 14.55 -10.78
CA MET A 1 -12.01 15.63 -9.78
C MET A 1 -11.56 15.20 -8.37
N LEU A 2 -11.01 16.11 -7.55
CA LEU A 2 -10.67 15.83 -6.14
C LEU A 2 -11.79 16.25 -5.18
N ILE A 3 -12.00 15.48 -4.12
CA ILE A 3 -12.87 15.78 -2.99
C ILE A 3 -12.04 15.70 -1.71
N SER A 4 -11.61 16.85 -1.20
CA SER A 4 -10.96 16.99 0.11
C SER A 4 -11.90 17.53 1.19
N ASP A 5 -12.86 18.37 0.79
CA ASP A 5 -13.65 19.17 1.71
C ASP A 5 -15.06 18.60 1.86
N ASN A 6 -15.57 18.64 3.09
CA ASN A 6 -16.94 18.27 3.43
C ASN A 6 -17.35 16.90 2.85
N LEU A 7 -16.57 15.86 3.17
CA LEU A 7 -16.81 14.46 2.76
C LEU A 7 -18.23 13.97 3.07
N LYS A 8 -18.87 14.55 4.11
CA LYS A 8 -20.27 14.29 4.41
C LYS A 8 -21.17 14.63 3.22
N GLN A 9 -21.09 15.84 2.69
CA GLN A 9 -21.97 16.30 1.61
C GLN A 9 -21.51 15.80 0.23
N ASN A 10 -20.21 15.90 -0.06
CA ASN A 10 -19.69 15.68 -1.41
C ASN A 10 -19.48 14.20 -1.75
N PHE A 11 -19.38 13.34 -0.74
CA PHE A 11 -19.19 11.90 -0.90
C PHE A 11 -20.37 11.12 -0.30
N TYR A 12 -20.53 11.13 1.03
CA TYR A 12 -21.44 10.19 1.68
C TYR A 12 -22.93 10.45 1.38
N GLN A 13 -23.38 11.71 1.34
CA GLN A 13 -24.77 12.02 0.96
C GLN A 13 -25.11 11.62 -0.48
N VAL A 14 -24.11 11.53 -1.37
CA VAL A 14 -24.32 11.03 -2.74
C VAL A 14 -24.55 9.53 -2.71
N LEU A 15 -23.73 8.78 -1.93
CA LEU A 15 -23.88 7.33 -1.78
C LEU A 15 -25.25 6.92 -1.24
N LYS A 16 -25.85 7.73 -0.35
CA LYS A 16 -27.18 7.46 0.22
C LYS A 16 -28.33 7.46 -0.78
N ARG A 17 -28.13 7.95 -2.00
CA ARG A 17 -29.21 8.14 -2.99
C ARG A 17 -29.69 6.84 -3.63
N GLY A 18 -28.93 5.76 -3.52
CA GLY A 18 -29.31 4.48 -4.11
C GLY A 18 -28.30 3.38 -3.86
N ARG A 19 -28.26 2.39 -4.76
CA ARG A 19 -27.41 1.21 -4.61
C ARG A 19 -25.94 1.52 -4.89
N VAL A 20 -25.05 1.08 -4.00
CA VAL A 20 -23.60 1.30 -4.12
C VAL A 20 -22.88 0.03 -4.58
N LEU A 21 -22.05 0.12 -5.62
CA LEU A 21 -21.08 -0.92 -5.97
C LEU A 21 -19.74 -0.59 -5.31
N ILE A 22 -19.21 -1.50 -4.50
CA ILE A 22 -17.91 -1.36 -3.82
C ILE A 22 -16.93 -2.35 -4.46
N LEU A 23 -15.89 -1.83 -5.09
CA LEU A 23 -14.76 -2.60 -5.63
C LEU A 23 -13.57 -2.38 -4.70
N ALA A 24 -13.05 -3.43 -4.06
CA ALA A 24 -12.02 -3.29 -3.03
C ALA A 24 -10.79 -4.13 -3.38
N ALA A 25 -9.60 -3.52 -3.34
CA ALA A 25 -8.36 -4.25 -3.57
C ALA A 25 -8.14 -5.35 -2.52
N ASN A 26 -7.42 -6.40 -2.91
CA ASN A 26 -7.19 -7.57 -2.07
C ASN A 26 -6.08 -7.37 -1.02
N ASP A 27 -6.27 -6.41 -0.12
CA ASP A 27 -5.33 -6.08 0.96
C ASP A 27 -6.05 -5.77 2.29
N VAL A 28 -5.29 -5.69 3.39
CA VAL A 28 -5.85 -5.53 4.73
C VAL A 28 -6.43 -4.13 4.97
N ASP A 29 -5.86 -3.07 4.38
CA ASP A 29 -6.40 -1.71 4.49
C ASP A 29 -7.75 -1.63 3.78
N SER A 30 -7.85 -2.16 2.56
CA SER A 30 -9.10 -2.28 1.79
C SER A 30 -10.17 -3.11 2.51
N LEU A 31 -9.76 -4.19 3.18
CA LEU A 31 -10.63 -5.02 3.98
C LEU A 31 -11.22 -4.23 5.18
N CYS A 32 -10.38 -3.46 5.88
CA CYS A 32 -10.82 -2.59 6.98
C CYS A 32 -11.71 -1.45 6.49
N ALA A 33 -11.27 -0.76 5.42
CA ALA A 33 -11.96 0.35 4.78
C ALA A 33 -13.36 -0.07 4.28
N SER A 34 -13.44 -1.17 3.52
CA SER A 34 -14.72 -1.70 3.05
C SER A 34 -15.63 -2.09 4.21
N LYS A 35 -15.13 -2.66 5.31
CA LYS A 35 -15.96 -2.98 6.49
C LYS A 35 -16.52 -1.74 7.17
N ILE A 36 -15.73 -0.67 7.28
CA ILE A 36 -16.18 0.63 7.78
C ILE A 36 -17.32 1.16 6.89
N LEU A 37 -17.11 1.21 5.58
CA LEU A 37 -18.12 1.72 4.64
C LEU A 37 -19.41 0.90 4.68
N GLN A 38 -19.30 -0.43 4.72
CA GLN A 38 -20.46 -1.31 4.84
C GLN A 38 -21.32 -0.98 6.05
N ILE A 39 -20.71 -0.77 7.23
CA ILE A 39 -21.48 -0.44 8.44
C ILE A 39 -22.12 0.94 8.34
N LEU A 40 -21.45 1.91 7.74
CA LEU A 40 -22.05 3.21 7.49
C LEU A 40 -23.28 3.07 6.57
N LEU A 41 -23.17 2.32 5.47
CA LEU A 41 -24.26 2.10 4.52
C LEU A 41 -25.42 1.32 5.17
N GLN A 42 -25.12 0.25 5.89
CA GLN A 42 -26.10 -0.55 6.63
C GLN A 42 -26.86 0.29 7.66
N ALA A 43 -26.16 1.16 8.40
CA ALA A 43 -26.78 2.04 9.38
C ALA A 43 -27.79 3.03 8.76
N ASP A 44 -27.66 3.33 7.47
CA ASP A 44 -28.59 4.19 6.71
C ASP A 44 -29.53 3.41 5.78
N GLY A 45 -29.55 2.06 5.85
CA GLY A 45 -30.40 1.22 5.00
C GLY A 45 -30.04 1.26 3.51
N VAL A 46 -28.79 1.61 3.19
CA VAL A 46 -28.31 1.70 1.80
C VAL A 46 -27.86 0.32 1.32
N MET A 47 -28.46 -0.16 0.23
CA MET A 47 -28.06 -1.43 -0.39
C MET A 47 -26.71 -1.28 -1.08
N TYR A 48 -25.86 -2.30 -0.95
CA TYR A 48 -24.57 -2.33 -1.63
C TYR A 48 -24.21 -3.72 -2.13
N THR A 49 -23.28 -3.78 -3.08
CA THR A 49 -22.61 -5.00 -3.52
C THR A 49 -21.10 -4.81 -3.28
N LEU A 50 -20.44 -5.73 -2.59
CA LEU A 50 -18.99 -5.71 -2.40
C LEU A 50 -18.35 -6.77 -3.30
N ILE A 51 -17.35 -6.37 -4.08
CA ILE A 51 -16.58 -7.25 -4.95
C ILE A 51 -15.09 -7.01 -4.68
N PRO A 52 -14.36 -8.00 -4.14
CA PRO A 52 -12.91 -7.95 -4.04
C PRO A 52 -12.28 -8.01 -5.44
N VAL A 53 -11.21 -7.27 -5.67
CA VAL A 53 -10.48 -7.24 -6.95
C VAL A 53 -8.99 -7.43 -6.71
N THR A 54 -8.33 -8.26 -7.53
CA THR A 54 -6.88 -8.52 -7.40
C THR A 54 -6.06 -7.77 -8.45
N SER A 55 -6.67 -7.48 -9.60
CA SER A 55 -6.02 -6.82 -10.72
C SER A 55 -6.91 -5.74 -11.35
N LEU A 56 -6.35 -4.97 -12.28
CA LEU A 56 -7.11 -3.99 -13.05
C LEU A 56 -8.13 -4.67 -13.97
N GLN A 57 -7.81 -5.85 -14.54
CA GLN A 57 -8.74 -6.67 -15.31
C GLN A 57 -9.93 -7.11 -14.46
N ASP A 58 -9.70 -7.60 -13.23
CA ASP A 58 -10.78 -7.96 -12.30
C ASP A 58 -11.69 -6.75 -12.01
N LEU A 59 -11.09 -5.58 -11.84
CA LEU A 59 -11.79 -4.32 -11.59
C LEU A 59 -12.69 -3.96 -12.80
N THR A 60 -12.14 -4.01 -14.01
CA THR A 60 -12.87 -3.72 -15.25
C THR A 60 -14.00 -4.73 -15.45
N ASP A 61 -13.74 -6.03 -15.30
CA ASP A 61 -14.74 -7.09 -15.44
C ASP A 61 -15.89 -6.93 -14.43
N ALA A 62 -15.55 -6.66 -13.17
CA ALA A 62 -16.52 -6.44 -12.10
C ALA A 62 -17.37 -5.19 -12.37
N PHE A 63 -16.75 -4.10 -12.83
CA PHE A 63 -17.46 -2.89 -13.22
C PHE A 63 -18.43 -3.17 -14.38
N GLN A 64 -17.96 -3.77 -15.48
CA GLN A 64 -18.80 -4.05 -16.64
C GLN A 64 -20.00 -4.94 -16.29
N LYS A 65 -19.83 -5.94 -15.43
CA LYS A 65 -20.90 -6.83 -14.99
C LYS A 65 -21.96 -6.16 -14.10
N HIS A 66 -21.58 -5.16 -13.29
CA HIS A 66 -22.43 -4.69 -12.19
C HIS A 66 -22.78 -3.19 -12.20
N HIS A 67 -22.11 -2.36 -12.99
CA HIS A 67 -22.31 -0.90 -12.97
C HIS A 67 -23.74 -0.46 -13.31
N SER A 68 -24.43 -1.18 -14.21
CA SER A 68 -25.79 -0.85 -14.66
C SER A 68 -26.84 -0.91 -13.54
N GLN A 69 -26.56 -1.64 -12.46
CA GLN A 69 -27.46 -1.78 -11.31
C GLN A 69 -27.14 -0.79 -10.17
N ALA A 70 -26.05 -0.04 -10.27
CA ALA A 70 -25.56 0.84 -9.24
C ALA A 70 -25.90 2.31 -9.56
N THR A 71 -26.20 3.09 -8.51
CA THR A 71 -26.32 4.55 -8.63
C THR A 71 -25.02 5.27 -8.31
N SER A 72 -24.05 4.58 -7.70
CA SER A 72 -22.71 5.09 -7.41
C SER A 72 -21.74 3.91 -7.29
N VAL A 73 -20.49 4.14 -7.70
CA VAL A 73 -19.40 3.16 -7.56
C VAL A 73 -18.36 3.72 -6.59
N VAL A 74 -17.80 2.86 -5.75
CA VAL A 74 -16.69 3.20 -4.85
C VAL A 74 -15.57 2.20 -5.10
N THR A 75 -14.40 2.68 -5.50
CA THR A 75 -13.17 1.87 -5.54
C THR A 75 -12.34 2.14 -4.28
N ILE A 76 -11.81 1.09 -3.66
CA ILE A 76 -11.03 1.17 -2.42
C ILE A 76 -9.65 0.57 -2.66
N ASN A 77 -8.63 1.41 -2.44
CA ASN A 77 -7.20 1.15 -2.64
C ASN A 77 -6.84 0.66 -4.05
N CYS A 78 -7.65 1.06 -5.04
CA CYS A 78 -7.41 0.79 -6.45
C CYS A 78 -7.99 1.88 -7.34
N GLY A 79 -7.34 2.09 -8.49
CA GLY A 79 -7.82 2.94 -9.57
C GLY A 79 -7.30 4.38 -9.55
N ALA A 80 -6.57 4.85 -8.53
CA ALA A 80 -6.07 6.23 -8.55
C ALA A 80 -4.90 6.46 -9.51
N VAL A 81 -4.05 5.44 -9.71
CA VAL A 81 -2.82 5.51 -10.53
C VAL A 81 -3.04 5.17 -12.00
N THR A 82 -4.24 4.71 -12.36
CA THR A 82 -4.60 4.24 -13.71
C THR A 82 -5.69 5.12 -14.28
N PRO A 83 -5.65 5.52 -15.57
CA PRO A 83 -6.70 6.32 -16.18
C PRO A 83 -8.03 5.53 -16.25
N LEU A 84 -8.91 5.75 -15.28
CA LEU A 84 -10.16 4.97 -15.12
C LEU A 84 -11.16 5.22 -16.24
N GLN A 85 -11.11 6.42 -16.84
CA GLN A 85 -12.02 6.76 -17.93
C GLN A 85 -11.81 5.86 -19.15
N GLU A 86 -10.56 5.58 -19.49
CA GLU A 86 -10.18 4.65 -20.54
C GLU A 86 -10.41 3.20 -20.10
N ALA A 87 -9.85 2.82 -18.94
CA ALA A 87 -9.91 1.45 -18.45
C ALA A 87 -11.34 0.92 -18.30
N LEU A 88 -12.27 1.76 -17.81
CA LEU A 88 -13.66 1.39 -17.59
C LEU A 88 -14.59 1.72 -18.75
N SER A 89 -14.10 2.37 -19.81
CA SER A 89 -14.91 2.76 -20.98
C SER A 89 -16.18 3.51 -20.58
N LEU A 90 -16.05 4.58 -19.78
CA LEU A 90 -17.15 5.29 -19.09
C LEU A 90 -18.14 6.07 -20.00
N THR A 91 -18.14 5.82 -21.30
CA THR A 91 -18.92 6.56 -22.30
C THR A 91 -20.43 6.32 -22.21
N GLU A 92 -20.86 5.20 -21.63
CA GLU A 92 -22.26 4.77 -21.66
C GLU A 92 -23.15 5.43 -20.60
N ASN A 93 -22.59 5.95 -19.49
CA ASN A 93 -23.37 6.57 -18.41
C ASN A 93 -22.67 7.77 -17.77
N PRO A 94 -22.70 8.96 -18.40
CA PRO A 94 -21.99 10.17 -17.95
C PRO A 94 -22.37 10.65 -16.54
N LEU A 95 -23.48 10.16 -15.98
CA LEU A 95 -24.02 10.60 -14.69
C LEU A 95 -23.65 9.69 -13.52
N LEU A 96 -23.07 8.51 -13.76
CA LEU A 96 -22.68 7.58 -12.69
C LEU A 96 -21.41 8.08 -11.98
N PRO A 97 -21.48 8.51 -10.70
CA PRO A 97 -20.28 8.93 -9.98
C PRO A 97 -19.46 7.71 -9.54
N ILE A 98 -18.14 7.80 -9.77
CA ILE A 98 -17.14 6.83 -9.34
C ILE A 98 -16.25 7.49 -8.31
N PHE A 99 -16.38 7.07 -7.06
CA PHE A 99 -15.57 7.57 -5.96
C PHE A 99 -14.33 6.69 -5.77
N VAL A 100 -13.15 7.29 -5.82
CA VAL A 100 -11.87 6.58 -5.68
C VAL A 100 -11.28 6.93 -4.33
N ILE A 101 -11.21 5.98 -3.41
CA ILE A 101 -10.50 6.12 -2.12
C ILE A 101 -9.25 5.27 -2.23
N ASP A 102 -8.11 5.87 -2.49
CA ASP A 102 -6.88 5.13 -2.77
C ASP A 102 -5.67 5.78 -2.12
N SER A 103 -4.80 4.95 -1.54
CA SER A 103 -3.55 5.40 -0.92
C SER A 103 -2.41 5.52 -1.93
N HIS A 104 -2.49 4.90 -3.11
CA HIS A 104 -1.43 4.96 -4.11
C HIS A 104 -1.23 6.36 -4.69
N ARG A 105 0.02 6.72 -4.94
CA ARG A 105 0.46 7.99 -5.54
C ARG A 105 1.60 7.74 -6.53
N PRO A 106 1.77 8.61 -7.54
CA PRO A 106 1.01 9.82 -7.82
C PRO A 106 -0.36 9.52 -8.44
N LEU A 107 -1.30 10.45 -8.32
CA LEU A 107 -2.62 10.29 -8.95
C LEU A 107 -2.48 10.42 -10.46
N ASP A 108 -3.20 9.60 -11.23
CA ASP A 108 -3.30 9.80 -12.65
C ASP A 108 -4.01 11.13 -12.96
N LEU A 109 -3.42 11.93 -13.86
CA LEU A 109 -3.89 13.27 -14.15
C LEU A 109 -5.22 13.28 -14.92
N ASP A 110 -5.55 12.22 -15.65
CA ASP A 110 -6.84 12.11 -16.35
C ASP A 110 -7.96 11.82 -15.35
N ASN A 111 -7.68 11.08 -14.27
CA ASN A 111 -8.62 10.96 -13.15
C ASN A 111 -8.84 12.29 -12.40
N VAL A 112 -7.82 13.14 -12.34
CA VAL A 112 -7.92 14.44 -11.67
C VAL A 112 -8.68 15.45 -12.52
N TYR A 113 -8.31 15.59 -13.80
CA TYR A 113 -8.74 16.67 -14.69
C TYR A 113 -9.71 16.25 -15.81
N GLY A 114 -9.83 14.96 -16.11
CA GLY A 114 -10.52 14.45 -17.30
C GLY A 114 -12.05 14.59 -17.23
N SER A 115 -12.70 13.82 -16.37
CA SER A 115 -14.17 13.82 -16.24
C SER A 115 -14.65 14.09 -14.81
N ASP A 116 -15.84 14.68 -14.71
CA ASP A 116 -16.53 14.90 -13.42
C ASP A 116 -17.12 13.60 -12.82
N GLN A 117 -17.11 12.50 -13.59
CA GLN A 117 -17.53 11.17 -13.13
C GLN A 117 -16.57 10.62 -12.08
N VAL A 118 -15.26 10.75 -12.30
CA VAL A 118 -14.22 10.23 -11.40
C VAL A 118 -13.95 11.25 -10.29
N LYS A 119 -14.19 10.82 -9.06
CA LYS A 119 -14.13 11.65 -7.85
C LYS A 119 -13.17 11.03 -6.84
N ILE A 120 -11.93 11.51 -6.83
CA ILE A 120 -10.89 11.04 -5.92
C ILE A 120 -11.14 11.64 -4.53
N VAL A 121 -11.39 10.79 -3.55
CA VAL A 121 -11.65 11.18 -2.16
C VAL A 121 -10.34 11.22 -1.40
N ILE A 122 -9.97 12.39 -0.92
CA ILE A 122 -8.75 12.64 -0.14
C ILE A 122 -9.17 13.06 1.26
N ARG A 123 -8.33 12.73 2.26
CA ARG A 123 -8.54 13.18 3.62
C ARG A 123 -8.47 14.70 3.70
N GLU A 124 -9.34 15.31 4.49
CA GLU A 124 -9.32 16.75 4.72
C GLU A 124 -8.01 17.15 5.43
N GLY A 125 -7.25 18.06 4.83
CA GLY A 125 -5.94 18.51 5.34
C GLY A 125 -4.73 17.85 4.67
N ASP A 126 -4.91 16.76 3.93
CA ASP A 126 -3.81 16.15 3.16
C ASP A 126 -3.51 17.00 1.92
N THR A 127 -2.23 17.33 1.71
CA THR A 127 -1.77 18.09 0.54
C THR A 127 -1.27 17.15 -0.55
N VAL A 128 -1.81 17.28 -1.77
CA VAL A 128 -1.34 16.54 -2.94
C VAL A 128 -0.66 17.49 -3.93
N ASN A 129 0.58 17.19 -4.28
CA ASN A 129 1.39 18.00 -5.19
C ASN A 129 1.02 17.68 -6.65
N ILE A 130 -0.08 18.23 -7.13
CA ILE A 130 -0.57 18.00 -8.50
C ILE A 130 -0.19 19.21 -9.38
N PRO A 131 0.44 19.01 -10.55
CA PRO A 131 0.76 20.10 -11.46
C PRO A 131 -0.51 20.77 -11.97
N LYS A 132 -0.47 22.10 -12.18
CA LYS A 132 -1.68 22.86 -12.52
C LYS A 132 -2.14 22.57 -13.95
N LEU A 133 -3.46 22.65 -14.18
CA LEU A 133 -4.03 22.39 -15.50
C LEU A 133 -3.44 23.28 -16.60
N ASP A 134 -3.22 24.57 -16.35
CA ASP A 134 -2.62 25.50 -17.32
C ASP A 134 -1.15 25.15 -17.69
N GLU A 135 -0.47 24.39 -16.84
CA GLU A 135 0.91 23.94 -17.09
C GLU A 135 0.94 22.66 -17.93
N ILE A 136 -0.14 21.87 -17.91
CA ILE A 136 -0.26 20.57 -18.60
C ILE A 136 -1.04 20.69 -19.91
N ASN A 137 -2.12 21.48 -19.90
CA ASN A 137 -3.00 21.71 -21.04
C ASN A 137 -2.89 23.16 -21.50
N ARG A 138 -2.62 23.33 -22.79
CA ARG A 138 -2.60 24.64 -23.41
C ARG A 138 -4.04 25.05 -23.68
N ASN A 139 -4.53 26.11 -23.04
CA ASN A 139 -5.78 26.74 -23.46
C ASN A 139 -5.61 27.30 -24.88
N GLU A 140 -6.11 26.57 -25.88
CA GLU A 140 -6.10 27.00 -27.29
C GLU A 140 -6.98 28.24 -27.51
N GLU A 141 -7.91 28.55 -26.60
CA GLU A 141 -8.86 29.67 -26.71
C GLU A 141 -8.29 31.08 -26.42
N ARG A 142 -7.01 31.21 -26.03
CA ARG A 142 -6.33 32.52 -25.88
C ARG A 142 -5.26 32.79 -26.93
N GLY A 143 -5.36 32.15 -28.10
CA GLY A 143 -4.68 32.60 -29.32
C GLY A 143 -5.74 33.12 -30.30
N GLU A 144 -5.67 34.40 -30.67
CA GLU A 144 -6.43 34.91 -31.82
C GLU A 144 -6.30 33.94 -33.00
N PRO A 145 -7.39 33.60 -33.72
CA PRO A 145 -7.31 32.74 -34.89
C PRO A 145 -6.35 33.35 -35.89
N GLU A 146 -5.22 32.67 -36.14
CA GLU A 146 -4.31 33.00 -37.22
C GLU A 146 -5.12 33.00 -38.53
N PRO A 147 -5.16 34.11 -39.29
CA PRO A 147 -5.82 34.10 -40.58
C PRO A 147 -5.06 33.14 -41.50
N ILE A 148 -5.76 32.10 -41.94
CA ILE A 148 -5.28 31.17 -42.96
C ILE A 148 -5.11 31.97 -44.26
N SER A 149 -3.91 32.49 -44.53
CA SER A 149 -3.58 33.01 -45.86
C SER A 149 -3.02 31.88 -46.72
N SER A 150 -3.86 31.39 -47.63
CA SER A 150 -3.51 30.52 -48.74
C SER A 150 -2.67 31.25 -49.79
N SER A 151 -1.69 30.53 -50.37
CA SER A 151 -0.90 30.83 -51.60
C SER A 151 0.06 32.05 -51.50
N SER A 152 1.24 32.11 -52.11
CA SER A 152 1.93 31.35 -53.18
C SER A 152 3.46 31.66 -53.14
N ALA A 153 4.23 30.94 -53.95
CA ALA A 153 5.68 30.90 -54.15
C ALA A 153 6.44 32.26 -54.22
N PRO A 154 7.78 32.27 -53.99
CA PRO A 154 8.60 33.48 -54.05
C PRO A 154 8.90 33.86 -55.51
N SER A 155 8.76 35.13 -55.84
CA SER A 155 9.36 35.72 -57.05
C SER A 155 10.11 36.99 -56.66
N ASP A 156 11.39 36.98 -57.00
CA ASP A 156 12.30 38.12 -57.03
C ASP A 156 11.71 39.32 -57.77
N SER A 157 11.93 40.52 -57.24
CA SER A 157 12.30 41.71 -58.01
C SER A 157 12.62 42.86 -57.06
N GLU A 158 13.87 43.32 -57.14
CA GLU A 158 14.38 44.58 -56.60
C GLU A 158 13.57 45.77 -57.13
N LEU A 159 13.41 46.81 -56.31
CA LEU A 159 13.54 48.23 -56.69
C LEU A 159 13.45 49.09 -55.43
N ASP A 160 14.58 49.73 -55.10
CA ASP A 160 14.71 50.80 -54.12
C ASP A 160 13.94 52.05 -54.58
N VAL A 161 13.06 52.56 -53.72
CA VAL A 161 12.65 53.97 -53.75
C VAL A 161 12.59 54.46 -52.30
N GLU A 162 13.53 55.34 -51.96
CA GLU A 162 13.52 56.15 -50.75
C GLU A 162 12.39 57.18 -50.82
N GLU A 163 11.52 57.23 -49.81
CA GLU A 163 10.83 58.47 -49.47
C GLU A 163 10.62 58.58 -47.96
N ASP A 164 11.19 59.66 -47.44
CA ASP A 164 11.28 60.06 -46.04
C ASP A 164 9.93 60.57 -45.53
N SER A 165 9.45 60.06 -44.39
CA SER A 165 8.35 60.63 -43.63
C SER A 165 8.41 60.18 -42.17
N LEU A 166 8.91 61.11 -41.35
CA LEU A 166 9.04 61.03 -39.89
C LEU A 166 7.68 61.03 -39.19
N GLU A 167 7.28 59.90 -38.61
CA GLU A 167 6.35 59.86 -37.47
C GLU A 167 6.73 58.74 -36.46
N PRO A 168 6.77 59.02 -35.14
CA PRO A 168 7.15 58.02 -34.14
C PRO A 168 5.97 57.10 -33.82
N ARG A 169 5.72 56.12 -34.69
CA ARG A 169 4.84 54.98 -34.38
C ARG A 169 5.52 54.10 -33.33
N THR A 170 4.90 54.03 -32.15
CA THR A 170 5.17 53.06 -31.08
C THR A 170 5.54 51.69 -31.67
N LYS A 171 6.73 51.19 -31.31
CA LYS A 171 7.28 49.87 -31.68
C LYS A 171 6.28 48.77 -31.34
N ARG A 172 5.34 48.50 -32.25
CA ARG A 172 4.60 47.25 -32.30
C ARG A 172 5.62 46.23 -32.80
N GLN A 173 6.33 45.58 -31.88
CA GLN A 173 7.21 44.46 -32.17
C GLN A 173 6.42 43.47 -33.03
N ARG A 174 6.71 43.46 -34.34
CA ARG A 174 6.32 42.37 -35.23
C ARG A 174 7.01 41.12 -34.70
N ARG A 175 6.32 40.39 -33.82
CA ARG A 175 6.71 39.03 -33.42
C ARG A 175 6.62 38.20 -34.69
N GLY A 176 7.77 37.89 -35.29
CA GLY A 176 7.80 37.02 -36.46
C GLY A 176 7.15 35.66 -36.17
N PRO A 177 6.67 34.93 -37.20
CA PRO A 177 6.00 33.64 -37.05
C PRO A 177 6.79 32.60 -36.23
N GLY A 178 8.11 32.76 -36.13
CA GLY A 178 8.99 31.91 -35.30
C GLY A 178 8.86 32.11 -33.79
N ALA A 179 8.37 33.25 -33.30
CA ALA A 179 8.27 33.53 -31.86
C ALA A 179 7.17 32.67 -31.19
N GLY A 180 6.07 32.39 -31.90
CA GLY A 180 5.03 31.46 -31.43
C GLY A 180 5.52 30.02 -31.39
N ARG A 181 6.27 29.61 -32.42
CA ARG A 181 6.86 28.25 -32.51
C ARG A 181 7.90 27.99 -31.42
N ARG A 182 8.74 28.99 -31.10
CA ARG A 182 9.72 28.90 -30.02
C ARG A 182 9.04 28.77 -28.65
N LYS A 183 8.04 29.60 -28.36
CA LYS A 183 7.27 29.52 -27.11
C LYS A 183 6.53 28.18 -26.96
N ARG A 184 6.03 27.63 -28.07
CA ARG A 184 5.42 26.30 -28.09
C ARG A 184 6.42 25.22 -27.68
N ARG A 185 7.60 25.19 -28.30
CA ARG A 185 8.67 24.23 -27.93
C ARG A 185 9.13 24.37 -26.49
N GLU A 186 9.28 25.61 -26.01
CA GLU A 186 9.64 25.88 -24.61
C GLU A 186 8.55 25.41 -23.63
N TRP A 187 7.28 25.50 -24.00
CA TRP A 187 6.16 24.97 -23.20
C TRP A 187 6.11 23.43 -23.26
N GLU A 188 6.27 22.82 -24.44
CA GLU A 188 6.32 21.37 -24.61
C GLU A 188 7.43 20.75 -23.76
N HIS A 189 8.64 21.30 -23.81
CA HIS A 189 9.77 20.86 -22.98
C HIS A 189 9.48 21.02 -21.47
N LYS A 190 8.93 22.16 -21.05
CA LYS A 190 8.57 22.38 -19.63
C LYS A 190 7.50 21.40 -19.16
N ARG A 191 6.51 21.10 -20.03
CA ARG A 191 5.45 20.13 -19.75
C ARG A 191 6.05 18.73 -19.61
N GLU A 192 6.93 18.32 -20.51
CA GLU A 192 7.62 17.02 -20.44
C GLU A 192 8.44 16.90 -19.15
N ASP A 193 9.22 17.92 -18.79
CA ASP A 193 9.98 17.94 -17.53
C ASP A 193 9.07 17.85 -16.29
N LEU A 194 7.95 18.57 -16.32
CA LEU A 194 6.99 18.60 -15.21
C LEU A 194 6.29 17.25 -15.03
N LEU A 195 5.80 16.66 -16.12
CA LEU A 195 5.20 15.33 -16.13
C LEU A 195 6.23 14.26 -15.73
N PHE A 196 7.48 14.42 -16.18
CA PHE A 196 8.56 13.54 -15.77
C PHE A 196 8.75 13.59 -14.25
N ARG A 197 8.89 14.77 -13.65
CA ARG A 197 9.06 14.90 -12.19
C ARG A 197 7.85 14.41 -11.40
N TYR A 198 6.63 14.61 -11.91
CA TYR A 198 5.42 14.18 -11.23
C TYR A 198 5.28 12.64 -11.17
N TYR A 199 5.54 11.96 -12.29
CA TYR A 199 5.44 10.50 -12.38
C TYR A 199 6.72 9.75 -12.01
N GLU A 200 7.79 10.44 -11.62
CA GLU A 200 9.09 9.85 -11.29
C GLU A 200 9.01 8.78 -10.19
N PHE A 201 8.28 9.07 -9.11
CA PHE A 201 8.23 8.22 -7.93
C PHE A 201 6.82 7.78 -7.59
N SER A 202 6.65 6.47 -7.36
CA SER A 202 5.47 5.88 -6.74
C SER A 202 5.62 5.84 -5.22
N TYR A 203 4.56 6.18 -4.49
CA TYR A 203 4.54 6.15 -3.02
C TYR A 203 3.11 5.94 -2.50
N TYR A 204 2.96 5.87 -1.18
CA TYR A 204 1.66 5.75 -0.54
C TYR A 204 1.38 6.94 0.37
N ASP A 205 0.12 7.32 0.40
CA ASP A 205 -0.41 8.37 1.24
C ASP A 205 -1.25 7.77 2.38
N THR A 206 -2.17 8.55 2.95
CA THR A 206 -2.99 8.13 4.09
C THR A 206 -3.83 6.90 3.74
N CYS A 207 -3.86 5.92 4.65
CA CYS A 207 -4.63 4.69 4.44
C CYS A 207 -6.13 4.94 4.25
N CYS A 208 -6.75 4.11 3.42
CA CYS A 208 -8.15 4.22 3.03
C CYS A 208 -9.09 4.05 4.24
N SER A 209 -8.72 3.18 5.16
CA SER A 209 -9.46 2.94 6.40
C SER A 209 -9.51 4.17 7.30
N LEU A 210 -8.46 5.00 7.37
CA LEU A 210 -8.50 6.27 8.10
C LEU A 210 -9.37 7.33 7.42
N VAL A 211 -9.34 7.43 6.09
CA VAL A 211 -10.23 8.35 5.34
C VAL A 211 -11.71 8.04 5.64
N LEU A 212 -12.07 6.76 5.66
CA LEU A 212 -13.42 6.32 5.97
C LEU A 212 -13.75 6.41 7.46
N TYR A 213 -12.79 6.21 8.35
CA TYR A 213 -12.97 6.45 9.78
C TYR A 213 -13.27 7.93 10.06
N ASP A 214 -12.54 8.85 9.45
CA ASP A 214 -12.80 10.29 9.59
C ASP A 214 -14.17 10.68 9.03
N THR A 215 -14.59 10.03 7.95
CA THR A 215 -15.94 10.17 7.42
C THR A 215 -16.97 9.67 8.43
N ALA A 216 -16.77 8.50 9.05
CA ALA A 216 -17.63 7.97 10.11
C ALA A 216 -17.72 8.92 11.30
N TRP A 217 -16.59 9.51 11.69
CA TRP A 217 -16.53 10.48 12.78
C TRP A 217 -17.31 11.77 12.47
N LYS A 218 -17.18 12.32 11.26
CA LYS A 218 -17.97 13.48 10.80
C LYS A 218 -19.48 13.19 10.71
N LEU A 219 -19.85 11.92 10.57
CA LEU A 219 -21.24 11.45 10.59
C LEU A 219 -21.74 11.12 12.01
N SER A 220 -20.89 11.22 13.04
CA SER A 220 -21.18 10.79 14.41
C SER A 220 -21.59 9.32 14.49
N LYS A 221 -21.00 8.50 13.60
CA LYS A 221 -21.15 7.04 13.53
C LYS A 221 -19.81 6.34 13.83
N ASP A 222 -18.90 7.02 14.52
CA ASP A 222 -17.63 6.48 14.99
C ASP A 222 -17.85 5.56 16.21
N GLY A 223 -17.86 4.26 15.97
CA GLY A 223 -17.84 3.26 17.05
C GLY A 223 -16.42 2.79 17.38
N PRO A 224 -16.18 2.18 18.55
CA PRO A 224 -14.87 1.63 18.89
C PRO A 224 -14.41 0.52 17.92
N GLN A 225 -15.35 -0.21 17.32
CA GLN A 225 -15.03 -1.21 16.28
C GLN A 225 -14.56 -0.54 14.98
N VAL A 226 -15.18 0.57 14.59
CA VAL A 226 -14.80 1.35 13.40
C VAL A 226 -13.40 1.94 13.58
N LEU A 227 -13.11 2.48 14.77
CA LEU A 227 -11.77 2.94 15.14
C LEU A 227 -10.75 1.80 15.12
N TRP A 228 -11.12 0.62 15.60
CA TRP A 228 -10.24 -0.55 15.58
C TRP A 228 -9.85 -0.98 14.16
N TRP A 229 -10.78 -0.95 13.20
CA TRP A 229 -10.46 -1.25 11.80
C TRP A 229 -9.55 -0.18 11.17
N GLY A 230 -9.76 1.11 11.49
CA GLY A 230 -8.82 2.17 11.08
C GLY A 230 -7.40 1.96 11.62
N ILE A 231 -7.29 1.53 12.89
CA ILE A 231 -6.00 1.19 13.51
C ILE A 231 -5.33 0.01 12.79
N ILE A 232 -6.08 -1.03 12.43
CA ILE A 232 -5.54 -2.21 11.74
C ILE A 232 -5.01 -1.82 10.36
N GLY A 233 -5.76 -1.05 9.57
CA GLY A 233 -5.32 -0.62 8.23
C GLY A 233 -4.07 0.26 8.26
N LEU A 234 -3.97 1.20 9.21
CA LEU A 234 -2.73 1.96 9.44
C LEU A 234 -1.56 1.05 9.82
N THR A 235 -1.82 0.05 10.68
CA THR A 235 -0.77 -0.89 11.11
C THR A 235 -0.30 -1.76 9.96
N ASP A 236 -1.19 -2.19 9.07
CA ASP A 236 -0.83 -2.92 7.85
C ASP A 236 0.13 -2.13 6.94
N GLN A 237 -0.20 -0.86 6.66
CA GLN A 237 0.68 0.00 5.88
C GLN A 237 2.07 0.16 6.51
N TYR A 238 2.14 0.23 7.85
CA TYR A 238 3.40 0.33 8.58
C TYR A 238 4.22 -0.97 8.47
N LEU A 239 3.59 -2.14 8.64
CA LEU A 239 4.26 -3.43 8.55
C LEU A 239 4.81 -3.72 7.15
N HIS A 240 4.11 -3.26 6.10
CA HIS A 240 4.54 -3.40 4.70
C HIS A 240 5.46 -2.25 4.21
N GLN A 241 5.89 -1.35 5.10
CA GLN A 241 6.70 -0.16 4.79
C GLN A 241 6.13 0.66 3.63
N ARG A 242 4.80 0.83 3.60
CA ARG A 242 4.12 1.74 2.68
C ARG A 242 4.10 3.17 3.23
N VAL A 243 4.05 3.31 4.56
CA VAL A 243 4.08 4.59 5.27
C VAL A 243 5.40 4.82 6.01
N GLY A 244 5.89 6.06 6.01
CA GLY A 244 7.11 6.46 6.73
C GLY A 244 6.93 6.44 8.26
N LYS A 245 8.03 6.29 9.00
CA LYS A 245 8.01 6.25 10.48
C LYS A 245 7.40 7.51 11.08
N GLU A 246 7.72 8.69 10.54
CA GLU A 246 7.22 9.97 11.04
C GLU A 246 5.72 10.12 10.85
N LYS A 247 5.24 9.84 9.64
CA LYS A 247 3.80 9.86 9.33
C LYS A 247 3.04 8.86 10.21
N TYR A 248 3.54 7.62 10.34
CA TYR A 248 2.94 6.63 11.23
C TYR A 248 2.82 7.13 12.68
N VAL A 249 3.89 7.72 13.24
CA VAL A 249 3.87 8.24 14.61
C VAL A 249 2.86 9.38 14.76
N SER A 250 2.77 10.29 13.78
CA SER A 250 1.76 11.36 13.75
C SER A 250 0.33 10.80 13.76
N GLU A 251 0.04 9.81 12.91
CA GLU A 251 -1.28 9.18 12.85
C GLU A 251 -1.63 8.42 14.14
N VAL A 252 -0.66 7.72 14.73
CA VAL A 252 -0.86 7.04 16.02
C VAL A 252 -1.21 8.04 17.12
N GLN A 253 -0.58 9.22 17.15
CA GLN A 253 -0.92 10.27 18.12
C GLN A 253 -2.36 10.78 17.93
N GLN A 254 -2.82 10.95 16.69
CA GLN A 254 -4.20 11.33 16.42
C GLN A 254 -5.17 10.24 16.89
N LEU A 255 -4.89 8.97 16.57
CA LEU A 255 -5.71 7.83 17.00
C LEU A 255 -5.74 7.66 18.52
N GLN A 256 -4.66 7.99 19.24
CA GLN A 256 -4.66 8.02 20.71
C GLN A 256 -5.72 8.97 21.26
N HIS A 257 -5.88 10.16 20.66
CA HIS A 257 -6.92 11.10 21.07
C HIS A 257 -8.33 10.51 20.87
N HIS A 258 -8.56 9.82 19.76
CA HIS A 258 -9.84 9.13 19.50
C HIS A 258 -10.08 7.98 20.49
N VAL A 259 -9.06 7.15 20.78
CA VAL A 259 -9.16 6.08 21.78
C VAL A 259 -9.49 6.65 23.16
N ALA A 260 -8.81 7.73 23.57
CA ALA A 260 -9.08 8.39 24.84
C ALA A 260 -10.51 8.95 24.91
N ARG A 261 -11.03 9.52 23.80
CA ARG A 261 -12.41 9.99 23.71
C ARG A 261 -13.43 8.87 23.92
N HIS A 262 -13.28 7.74 23.22
CA HIS A 262 -14.20 6.61 23.35
C HIS A 262 -14.16 5.99 24.75
N ASN A 263 -12.98 5.91 25.37
CA ASN A 263 -12.84 5.39 26.73
C ASN A 263 -13.52 6.32 27.76
N LYS A 264 -13.34 7.64 27.66
CA LYS A 264 -14.02 8.61 28.55
C LYS A 264 -15.54 8.58 28.44
N PHE A 265 -16.06 8.49 27.22
CA PHE A 265 -17.51 8.39 26.99
C PHE A 265 -18.10 7.16 27.71
N ARG A 266 -17.38 6.04 27.70
CA ARG A 266 -17.78 4.82 28.39
C ARG A 266 -17.81 4.97 29.91
N ASP A 267 -16.76 5.55 30.49
CA ASP A 267 -16.67 5.78 31.93
C ASP A 267 -17.78 6.74 32.41
N SER A 268 -18.16 7.74 31.61
CA SER A 268 -19.28 8.65 31.93
C SER A 268 -20.65 8.00 31.90
N THR A 269 -20.90 7.06 30.97
CA THR A 269 -22.17 6.32 30.92
C THR A 269 -22.32 5.35 32.09
N ASP A 270 -21.21 4.80 32.58
CA ASP A 270 -21.21 3.88 33.73
C ASP A 270 -21.43 4.63 35.07
N SER A 271 -21.05 5.90 35.14
CA SER A 271 -21.15 6.73 36.37
C SER A 271 -22.57 7.18 36.72
N GLY A 272 -23.54 7.05 35.78
CA GLY A 272 -24.94 7.46 35.96
C GLY A 272 -25.87 6.38 36.50
N GLY A 273 -25.39 5.14 36.65
CA GLY A 273 -26.14 4.02 37.23
C GLY A 273 -25.83 3.85 38.71
N ALA A 274 -26.71 4.37 39.58
CA ALA A 274 -26.64 4.14 41.02
C ALA A 274 -26.91 2.67 41.37
N SER A 275 -25.87 1.82 41.35
CA SER A 275 -25.80 0.59 42.14
C SER A 275 -24.38 0.02 42.08
N GLY A 276 -23.73 -0.14 43.24
CA GLY A 276 -22.36 -0.63 43.38
C GLY A 276 -22.15 -2.10 42.97
N SER A 277 -22.11 -2.37 41.68
CA SER A 277 -21.42 -3.52 41.12
C SER A 277 -20.20 -3.05 40.35
N SER A 278 -19.02 -3.29 40.90
CA SER A 278 -17.72 -3.12 40.26
C SER A 278 -17.56 -4.09 39.08
N GLY A 279 -18.20 -3.79 37.97
CA GLY A 279 -18.08 -4.53 36.72
C GLY A 279 -18.20 -3.54 35.58
N ALA A 280 -17.06 -3.18 34.98
CA ALA A 280 -17.05 -2.52 33.68
C ALA A 280 -17.99 -3.27 32.72
N PRO A 281 -18.66 -2.62 31.76
CA PRO A 281 -19.60 -3.28 30.86
C PRO A 281 -18.92 -4.50 30.22
N GLU A 282 -19.32 -5.70 30.65
CA GLU A 282 -18.56 -6.96 30.48
C GLU A 282 -18.43 -7.39 29.01
N HIS A 283 -19.04 -6.65 28.09
CA HIS A 283 -19.22 -7.03 26.69
C HIS A 283 -18.81 -5.97 25.66
N GLY A 284 -18.14 -4.88 26.06
CA GLY A 284 -17.66 -3.85 25.13
C GLY A 284 -16.21 -4.06 24.67
N LEU A 285 -15.92 -3.82 23.39
CA LEU A 285 -14.53 -3.72 22.90
C LEU A 285 -13.81 -2.59 23.66
N ARG A 286 -12.66 -2.90 24.28
CA ARG A 286 -11.79 -1.91 24.91
C ARG A 286 -10.51 -1.74 24.10
N LEU A 287 -10.21 -0.50 23.75
CA LEU A 287 -8.98 -0.12 23.06
C LEU A 287 -8.02 0.53 24.04
N SER A 288 -6.75 0.16 23.97
CA SER A 288 -5.68 0.74 24.78
C SER A 288 -4.45 0.98 23.93
N PHE A 289 -3.83 2.15 24.10
CA PHE A 289 -2.51 2.43 23.57
C PHE A 289 -1.44 1.69 24.40
N SER A 290 -0.41 1.19 23.72
CA SER A 290 0.72 0.52 24.35
C SER A 290 1.95 0.54 23.45
N ASN A 291 3.13 0.58 24.05
CA ASN A 291 4.38 0.36 23.33
C ASN A 291 4.54 -1.14 23.05
N GLU A 292 4.44 -1.51 21.78
CA GLU A 292 4.57 -2.89 21.31
C GLU A 292 6.01 -3.21 20.93
N LEU A 293 6.40 -4.46 21.09
CA LEU A 293 7.68 -4.97 20.61
C LEU A 293 7.57 -5.29 19.11
N LYS A 294 8.62 -5.02 18.33
CA LYS A 294 8.77 -5.46 16.93
C LYS A 294 9.08 -6.97 16.84
N LEU A 295 8.32 -7.76 17.58
CA LEU A 295 8.36 -9.21 17.64
C LEU A 295 7.05 -9.78 17.11
N CYS A 296 7.13 -10.42 15.95
CA CYS A 296 5.99 -10.97 15.24
C CYS A 296 5.33 -12.08 16.06
N LEU A 297 4.02 -11.95 16.29
CA LEU A 297 3.16 -12.95 16.92
C LEU A 297 3.66 -13.44 18.29
N HIS A 298 4.46 -12.63 19.01
CA HIS A 298 5.09 -13.07 20.26
C HIS A 298 4.09 -13.53 21.32
N ARG A 299 2.83 -13.07 21.27
CA ARG A 299 1.74 -13.51 22.18
C ARG A 299 1.18 -14.89 21.85
N HIS A 300 1.41 -15.40 20.64
CA HIS A 300 0.68 -16.54 20.08
C HIS A 300 1.54 -17.80 19.89
N TRP A 301 2.86 -17.73 20.08
CA TRP A 301 3.77 -18.88 20.07
C TRP A 301 4.88 -18.70 21.11
N THR A 302 6.00 -19.39 20.96
CA THR A 302 7.11 -19.28 21.90
C THR A 302 7.81 -17.93 21.74
N PHE A 303 8.33 -17.40 22.85
CA PHE A 303 9.08 -16.15 22.81
C PHE A 303 10.35 -16.29 21.95
N PHE A 304 11.01 -17.45 22.05
CA PHE A 304 12.16 -17.81 21.25
C PHE A 304 11.85 -17.81 19.75
N ASP A 305 10.77 -18.47 19.31
CA ASP A 305 10.37 -18.53 17.89
C ASP A 305 10.02 -17.16 17.34
N SER A 306 9.43 -16.30 18.17
CA SER A 306 9.16 -14.92 17.79
C SER A 306 10.46 -14.14 17.54
N MET A 307 11.44 -14.26 18.42
CA MET A 307 12.73 -13.59 18.26
C MET A 307 13.51 -14.07 17.03
N ILE A 308 13.47 -15.37 16.72
CA ILE A 308 14.21 -15.90 15.55
C ILE A 308 13.52 -15.64 14.22
N SER A 309 12.23 -15.35 14.22
CA SER A 309 11.44 -15.18 13.00
C SER A 309 11.15 -13.72 12.67
N SER A 310 11.35 -12.80 13.62
CA SER A 310 11.07 -11.38 13.41
C SER A 310 12.21 -10.68 12.66
N ASP A 311 11.86 -9.83 11.69
CA ASP A 311 12.83 -9.10 10.85
C ASP A 311 13.89 -8.36 11.70
N TYR A 312 13.42 -7.55 12.65
CA TYR A 312 14.30 -6.69 13.45
C TYR A 312 15.36 -7.48 14.22
N THR A 313 14.97 -8.49 15.00
CA THR A 313 15.90 -9.30 15.81
C THR A 313 16.77 -10.19 14.95
N THR A 314 16.21 -10.82 13.91
CA THR A 314 16.98 -11.65 12.98
C THR A 314 18.10 -10.87 12.31
N CYS A 315 17.80 -9.67 11.83
CA CYS A 315 18.78 -8.77 11.24
C CYS A 315 19.84 -8.32 12.28
N ARG A 316 19.42 -7.80 13.44
CA ARG A 316 20.34 -7.24 14.45
C ARG A 316 21.29 -8.28 15.04
N PHE A 317 20.80 -9.47 15.35
CA PHE A 317 21.63 -10.56 15.86
C PHE A 317 22.32 -11.37 14.75
N ARG A 318 21.91 -11.22 13.48
CA ARG A 318 22.38 -12.03 12.35
C ARG A 318 22.14 -13.52 12.60
N LEU A 319 20.89 -13.88 12.88
CA LEU A 319 20.49 -15.22 13.35
C LEU A 319 20.67 -16.33 12.31
N TRP A 320 21.02 -15.95 11.07
CA TRP A 320 21.50 -16.89 10.06
C TRP A 320 22.91 -17.43 10.35
N THR A 321 23.62 -16.86 11.33
CA THR A 321 24.95 -17.34 11.75
C THR A 321 24.90 -17.99 13.14
N GLN A 322 25.76 -18.98 13.39
CA GLN A 322 25.86 -19.60 14.72
C GLN A 322 26.28 -18.59 15.79
N LYS A 323 27.27 -17.74 15.50
CA LYS A 323 27.67 -16.63 16.39
C LYS A 323 26.52 -15.70 16.75
N GLY A 324 25.61 -15.45 15.81
CA GLY A 324 24.42 -14.63 16.04
C GLY A 324 23.44 -15.30 16.99
N ARG A 325 23.26 -16.63 16.85
CA ARG A 325 22.43 -17.42 17.77
C ARG A 325 23.02 -17.45 19.17
N ASP A 326 24.33 -17.66 19.31
CA ASP A 326 25.03 -17.62 20.60
C ASP A 326 24.85 -16.26 21.27
N ARG A 327 25.03 -15.16 20.51
CA ARG A 327 24.82 -13.79 21.00
C ARG A 327 23.37 -13.51 21.42
N MET A 328 22.40 -14.12 20.74
CA MET A 328 20.98 -14.01 21.13
C MET A 328 20.71 -14.77 22.43
N LEU A 329 21.31 -15.95 22.61
CA LEU A 329 21.22 -16.72 23.85
C LEU A 329 21.90 -15.99 25.02
N GLU A 330 23.05 -15.35 24.78
CA GLU A 330 23.68 -14.44 25.75
C GLU A 330 22.74 -13.29 26.14
N CYS A 331 22.04 -12.70 25.16
CA CYS A 331 21.05 -11.65 25.45
C CYS A 331 19.92 -12.16 26.35
N LEU A 332 19.40 -13.37 26.10
CA LEU A 332 18.38 -13.97 26.97
C LEU A 332 18.92 -14.26 28.38
N ALA A 333 20.16 -14.72 28.48
CA ALA A 333 20.83 -14.94 29.76
C ALA A 333 21.01 -13.63 30.55
N ASP A 334 21.44 -12.56 29.88
CA ASP A 334 21.56 -11.22 30.47
C ASP A 334 20.22 -10.62 30.89
N MET A 335 19.13 -10.94 30.19
CA MET A 335 17.78 -10.58 30.60
C MET A 335 17.33 -11.34 31.86
N GLY A 336 18.03 -12.42 32.24
CA GLY A 336 17.60 -13.32 33.29
C GLY A 336 16.37 -14.15 32.89
N LEU A 337 16.16 -14.37 31.58
CA LEU A 337 15.08 -15.20 31.07
C LEU A 337 15.59 -16.64 30.86
N PRO A 338 15.08 -17.62 31.62
CA PRO A 338 15.45 -19.02 31.40
C PRO A 338 15.10 -19.46 29.98
N ILE A 339 15.97 -20.28 29.39
CA ILE A 339 15.72 -20.81 28.04
C ILE A 339 14.46 -21.71 28.02
N THR A 340 14.20 -22.42 29.11
CA THR A 340 13.02 -23.25 29.28
C THR A 340 11.73 -22.43 29.23
N GLU A 341 11.71 -21.25 29.87
CA GLU A 341 10.57 -20.31 29.82
C GLU A 341 10.44 -19.70 28.42
N SER A 342 11.55 -19.38 27.76
CA SER A 342 11.56 -18.79 26.41
C SER A 342 11.04 -19.74 25.34
N GLN A 343 11.20 -21.05 25.54
CA GLN A 343 10.71 -22.12 24.67
C GLN A 343 9.26 -22.55 24.97
N GLN A 344 8.69 -22.12 26.09
CA GLN A 344 7.26 -22.30 26.34
C GLN A 344 6.44 -21.28 25.53
N LYS A 345 5.15 -21.57 25.33
CA LYS A 345 4.23 -20.59 24.73
C LYS A 345 4.23 -19.34 25.60
N TYR A 346 4.32 -18.17 24.99
CA TYR A 346 4.33 -16.90 25.73
C TYR A 346 3.09 -16.74 26.61
N SER A 347 1.92 -17.24 26.18
CA SER A 347 0.72 -17.22 27.03
C SER A 347 0.86 -18.00 28.35
N ALA A 348 1.70 -19.04 28.37
CA ALA A 348 1.96 -19.93 29.50
C ALA A 348 3.17 -19.52 30.36
N MET A 349 4.05 -18.66 29.84
CA MET A 349 5.21 -18.12 30.55
C MET A 349 4.80 -17.39 31.84
N ASP A 350 5.66 -17.44 32.87
CA ASP A 350 5.40 -16.76 34.14
C ASP A 350 5.01 -15.28 33.94
N PHE A 351 3.97 -14.85 34.66
CA PHE A 351 3.40 -13.51 34.49
C PHE A 351 4.41 -12.41 34.86
N GLN A 352 5.19 -12.59 35.94
CA GLN A 352 6.14 -11.58 36.39
C GLN A 352 7.28 -11.41 35.37
N LEU A 353 7.70 -12.50 34.72
CA LEU A 353 8.70 -12.43 33.65
C LEU A 353 8.15 -11.67 32.45
N ARG A 354 6.93 -11.98 32.00
CA ARG A 354 6.31 -11.31 30.84
C ARG A 354 6.17 -9.80 31.01
N GLU A 355 5.76 -9.36 32.19
CA GLU A 355 5.62 -7.94 32.51
C GLU A 355 6.97 -7.20 32.48
N LYS A 356 8.05 -7.90 32.86
CA LYS A 356 9.41 -7.35 32.87
C LYS A 356 10.05 -7.30 31.48
N VAL A 357 9.67 -8.17 30.54
CA VAL A 357 10.31 -8.29 29.20
C VAL A 357 10.53 -6.93 28.51
N PRO A 358 9.53 -6.03 28.39
CA PRO A 358 9.74 -4.72 27.75
C PRO A 358 10.82 -3.88 28.46
N SER A 359 10.75 -3.79 29.80
CA SER A 359 11.71 -3.02 30.60
C SER A 359 13.14 -3.60 30.55
N LEU A 360 13.27 -4.93 30.37
CA LEU A 360 14.56 -5.60 30.24
C LEU A 360 15.22 -5.29 28.90
N PHE A 361 14.42 -5.26 27.82
CA PHE A 361 14.94 -4.85 26.52
C PHE A 361 15.40 -3.40 26.49
N GLU A 362 14.70 -2.48 27.17
CA GLU A 362 15.14 -1.09 27.27
C GLU A 362 16.52 -0.98 27.95
N LYS A 363 16.74 -1.74 29.03
CA LYS A 363 18.04 -1.78 29.74
C LYS A 363 19.18 -2.34 28.88
N LEU A 364 18.91 -3.39 28.12
CA LEU A 364 19.93 -4.09 27.30
C LEU A 364 20.04 -3.55 25.87
N SER A 365 19.20 -2.58 25.51
CA SER A 365 19.12 -1.99 24.19
C SER A 365 20.47 -1.43 23.72
N SER A 366 21.17 -0.69 24.59
CA SER A 366 22.48 -0.10 24.28
C SER A 366 23.58 -1.15 24.08
N LYS A 367 23.54 -2.25 24.84
CA LYS A 367 24.53 -3.35 24.74
C LYS A 367 24.40 -4.14 23.43
N TYR A 368 23.16 -4.42 23.01
CA TYR A 368 22.89 -5.26 21.83
C TYR A 368 22.53 -4.48 20.56
N GLY A 369 22.40 -3.15 20.64
CA GLY A 369 22.04 -2.30 19.51
C GLY A 369 20.56 -2.43 19.11
N LEU A 370 19.68 -2.60 20.10
CA LEU A 370 18.24 -2.79 19.94
C LEU A 370 17.44 -1.50 20.21
N SER A 371 17.96 -0.35 19.75
CA SER A 371 17.41 0.99 20.02
C SER A 371 15.98 1.20 19.53
N ASP A 372 15.57 0.51 18.47
CA ASP A 372 14.29 0.68 17.78
C ASP A 372 13.37 -0.52 17.94
N LEU A 373 13.54 -1.33 19.00
CA LEU A 373 12.74 -2.54 19.20
C LEU A 373 11.26 -2.23 19.52
N THR A 374 10.98 -1.11 20.17
CA THR A 374 9.61 -0.71 20.55
C THR A 374 9.02 0.29 19.56
N TYR A 375 7.70 0.27 19.44
CA TYR A 375 6.93 1.27 18.68
C TYR A 375 5.55 1.45 19.32
N GLY A 376 4.98 2.65 19.19
CA GLY A 376 3.63 2.92 19.70
C GLY A 376 2.58 2.23 18.84
N SER A 377 1.70 1.45 19.46
CA SER A 377 0.60 0.75 18.78
C SER A 377 -0.58 0.57 19.73
N PHE A 378 -1.56 -0.23 19.33
CA PHE A 378 -2.81 -0.42 20.07
C PHE A 378 -3.13 -1.90 20.29
N ASN A 379 -3.83 -2.16 21.39
CA ASN A 379 -4.38 -3.46 21.74
C ASN A 379 -5.90 -3.37 21.87
N ALA A 380 -6.57 -4.43 21.43
CA ALA A 380 -7.99 -4.66 21.61
C ALA A 380 -8.23 -5.78 22.62
N ALA A 381 -9.15 -5.54 23.55
CA ALA A 381 -9.63 -6.54 24.50
C ALA A 381 -11.15 -6.70 24.39
N TYR A 382 -11.61 -7.93 24.23
CA TYR A 382 -13.02 -8.30 24.21
C TYR A 382 -13.41 -9.00 25.51
N GLY A 383 -13.88 -8.25 26.51
CA GLY A 383 -14.21 -8.79 27.83
C GLY A 383 -13.01 -9.54 28.45
N TYR A 384 -13.24 -10.78 28.89
CA TYR A 384 -12.22 -11.66 29.48
C TYR A 384 -11.33 -12.39 28.46
N ARG A 385 -11.50 -12.16 27.16
CA ARG A 385 -10.66 -12.79 26.12
C ARG A 385 -9.25 -12.20 26.13
N ALA A 386 -8.31 -12.96 25.57
CA ALA A 386 -6.94 -12.51 25.38
C ALA A 386 -6.88 -11.20 24.58
N LYS A 387 -5.94 -10.33 24.95
CA LYS A 387 -5.65 -9.09 24.23
C LYS A 387 -5.06 -9.42 22.86
N LEU A 388 -5.58 -8.77 21.82
CA LEU A 388 -5.04 -8.84 20.46
C LEU A 388 -4.33 -7.53 20.13
N SER A 389 -3.11 -7.63 19.63
CA SER A 389 -2.38 -6.48 19.07
C SER A 389 -2.88 -6.16 17.67
N ALA A 390 -2.83 -4.89 17.30
CA ALA A 390 -3.18 -4.44 15.95
C ALA A 390 -2.30 -5.13 14.89
N ALA A 391 -1.02 -5.34 15.21
CA ALA A 391 -0.09 -6.03 14.31
C ALA A 391 -0.41 -7.52 14.16
N ASP A 392 -0.77 -8.19 15.24
CA ASP A 392 -1.16 -9.61 15.21
C ASP A 392 -2.43 -9.80 14.36
N MET A 393 -3.39 -8.87 14.47
CA MET A 393 -4.61 -8.87 13.66
C MET A 393 -4.32 -8.59 12.18
N ALA A 394 -3.50 -7.59 11.86
CA ALA A 394 -3.14 -7.25 10.48
C ALA A 394 -2.44 -8.44 9.80
N ILE A 395 -1.48 -9.06 10.49
CA ILE A 395 -0.73 -10.22 9.97
C ILE A 395 -1.66 -11.43 9.79
N ALA A 396 -2.61 -11.65 10.70
CA ALA A 396 -3.59 -12.73 10.57
C ALA A 396 -4.54 -12.51 9.38
N CYS A 397 -5.03 -11.29 9.19
CA CYS A 397 -5.87 -10.94 8.04
C CYS A 397 -5.10 -11.10 6.72
N ALA A 398 -3.85 -10.62 6.64
CA ALA A 398 -3.00 -10.80 5.46
C ALA A 398 -2.80 -12.30 5.12
N ALA A 399 -2.53 -13.13 6.13
CA ALA A 399 -2.36 -14.57 5.93
C ALA A 399 -3.64 -15.29 5.45
N LEU A 400 -4.82 -14.84 5.89
CA LEU A 400 -6.10 -15.38 5.41
C LEU A 400 -6.36 -14.99 3.95
N ILE A 401 -6.07 -13.73 3.58
CA ILE A 401 -6.20 -13.23 2.21
C ILE A 401 -5.33 -14.06 1.26
N GLU A 402 -4.07 -14.29 1.62
CA GLU A 402 -3.07 -14.95 0.77
C GLU A 402 -3.02 -16.47 0.93
N SER A 403 -3.99 -17.06 1.64
CA SER A 403 -4.01 -18.50 1.84
C SER A 403 -4.18 -19.23 0.51
N THR A 404 -3.24 -20.12 0.16
CA THR A 404 -3.31 -20.92 -1.07
C THR A 404 -4.06 -22.22 -0.83
N ARG A 405 -4.70 -22.79 -1.87
CA ARG A 405 -5.35 -24.10 -1.82
C ARG A 405 -4.37 -25.17 -1.31
N ASN A 406 -4.77 -25.92 -0.28
CA ASN A 406 -4.06 -27.12 0.15
C ASN A 406 -4.36 -28.24 -0.85
N THR A 407 -3.48 -28.45 -1.82
CA THR A 407 -3.61 -29.52 -2.83
C THR A 407 -3.62 -30.94 -2.24
N GLU A 408 -3.34 -31.10 -0.94
CA GLU A 408 -3.23 -32.41 -0.27
C GLU A 408 -4.54 -32.88 0.41
N ASN A 409 -5.52 -32.00 0.65
CA ASN A 409 -6.70 -32.32 1.48
C ASN A 409 -8.05 -32.13 0.80
N GLU A 410 -8.11 -31.73 -0.48
CA GLU A 410 -9.37 -31.57 -1.20
C GLU A 410 -9.60 -32.69 -2.21
N THR A 411 -10.74 -33.39 -2.06
CA THR A 411 -11.25 -34.31 -3.06
C THR A 411 -11.55 -33.58 -4.38
N PRO A 412 -11.26 -34.16 -5.56
CA PRO A 412 -11.33 -33.49 -6.87
C PRO A 412 -12.74 -33.14 -7.38
N SER A 413 -13.74 -33.00 -6.50
CA SER A 413 -15.15 -32.80 -6.87
C SER A 413 -15.62 -31.33 -6.95
N SER A 414 -14.73 -30.34 -6.84
CA SER A 414 -15.06 -28.90 -6.98
C SER A 414 -14.26 -28.20 -8.09
N SER A 415 -14.10 -28.86 -9.23
CA SER A 415 -13.21 -28.46 -10.34
C SER A 415 -13.75 -27.36 -11.28
N THR A 416 -14.37 -26.28 -10.76
CA THR A 416 -14.82 -25.17 -11.64
C THR A 416 -14.79 -23.78 -10.98
N THR A 417 -14.12 -23.60 -9.84
CA THR A 417 -13.88 -22.25 -9.30
C THR A 417 -12.54 -21.73 -9.79
N THR A 418 -12.58 -20.63 -10.55
CA THR A 418 -11.39 -19.89 -11.01
C THR A 418 -10.57 -19.41 -9.81
N GLU A 419 -9.27 -19.15 -10.02
CA GLU A 419 -8.40 -18.63 -8.94
C GLU A 419 -8.91 -17.28 -8.39
N THR A 420 -9.56 -16.48 -9.24
CA THR A 420 -10.21 -15.21 -8.88
C THR A 420 -11.39 -15.39 -7.92
N ASP A 421 -12.23 -16.41 -8.10
CA ASP A 421 -13.33 -16.74 -7.19
C ASP A 421 -12.80 -17.17 -5.82
N PHE A 422 -11.68 -17.90 -5.81
CA PHE A 422 -11.04 -18.35 -4.58
C PHE A 422 -10.42 -17.18 -3.79
N SER A 423 -9.69 -16.30 -4.47
CA SER A 423 -9.14 -15.08 -3.85
C SER A 423 -10.24 -14.17 -3.29
N SER A 424 -11.33 -14.02 -4.04
CA SER A 424 -12.52 -13.28 -3.58
C SER A 424 -13.12 -13.90 -2.32
N ASN A 425 -13.20 -15.23 -2.25
CA ASN A 425 -13.68 -15.93 -1.05
C ASN A 425 -12.74 -15.72 0.15
N ASN A 426 -11.41 -15.80 -0.07
CA ASN A 426 -10.43 -15.53 0.98
C ASN A 426 -10.58 -14.11 1.57
N PHE A 427 -10.80 -13.11 0.72
CA PHE A 427 -11.07 -11.74 1.17
C PHE A 427 -12.31 -11.67 2.09
N LEU A 428 -13.40 -12.34 1.71
CA LEU A 428 -14.63 -12.36 2.51
C LEU A 428 -14.42 -13.10 3.84
N ILE A 429 -13.72 -14.24 3.84
CA ILE A 429 -13.34 -14.96 5.07
C ILE A 429 -12.49 -14.08 5.99
N ALA A 430 -11.50 -13.37 5.43
CA ALA A 430 -10.66 -12.46 6.18
C ALA A 430 -11.48 -11.27 6.74
N GLN A 431 -12.48 -10.79 5.99
CA GLN A 431 -13.38 -9.73 6.45
C GLN A 431 -14.29 -10.20 7.60
N ASP A 432 -14.75 -11.44 7.55
CA ASP A 432 -15.50 -12.04 8.64
C ASP A 432 -14.64 -12.24 9.90
N ALA A 433 -13.32 -12.40 9.76
CA ALA A 433 -12.40 -12.45 10.89
C ALA A 433 -12.34 -11.13 11.69
N LEU A 434 -12.66 -9.97 11.07
CA LEU A 434 -12.77 -8.69 11.77
C LEU A 434 -13.99 -8.62 12.71
N ALA A 435 -14.98 -9.49 12.53
CA ALA A 435 -16.16 -9.52 13.38
C ALA A 435 -15.79 -10.04 14.78
N ARG A 436 -16.48 -9.51 15.79
CA ARG A 436 -16.23 -9.82 17.22
C ARG A 436 -16.31 -11.32 17.54
N ASP A 437 -17.20 -12.04 16.87
CA ASP A 437 -17.51 -13.44 17.20
C ASP A 437 -16.59 -14.44 16.48
N SER A 438 -15.81 -13.97 15.52
CA SER A 438 -14.99 -14.79 14.62
C SER A 438 -13.57 -15.05 15.11
N MET A 439 -13.34 -15.12 16.43
CA MET A 439 -12.01 -15.36 17.00
C MET A 439 -11.36 -16.65 16.45
N ARG A 440 -12.16 -17.66 16.10
CA ARG A 440 -11.68 -18.89 15.47
C ARG A 440 -10.95 -18.62 14.15
N LEU A 441 -11.49 -17.71 13.32
CA LEU A 441 -10.86 -17.33 12.04
C LEU A 441 -9.57 -16.55 12.27
N VAL A 442 -9.56 -15.64 13.25
CA VAL A 442 -8.33 -14.92 13.63
C VAL A 442 -7.24 -15.89 14.07
N LEU A 443 -7.57 -16.88 14.91
CA LEU A 443 -6.62 -17.91 15.34
C LEU A 443 -6.13 -18.77 14.16
N GLN A 444 -7.01 -19.11 13.21
CA GLN A 444 -6.62 -19.82 11.99
C GLN A 444 -5.64 -18.98 11.15
N GLY A 445 -5.91 -17.68 10.97
CA GLY A 445 -5.00 -16.76 10.28
C GLY A 445 -3.66 -16.61 10.99
N ILE A 446 -3.65 -16.62 12.33
CA ILE A 446 -2.42 -16.60 13.14
C ILE A 446 -1.59 -17.87 12.90
N GLU A 447 -2.21 -19.06 12.86
CA GLU A 447 -1.48 -20.29 12.58
C GLU A 447 -0.90 -20.29 11.15
N GLN A 448 -1.65 -19.83 10.16
CA GLN A 448 -1.15 -19.64 8.80
C GLN A 448 0.01 -18.64 8.75
N ALA A 449 -0.10 -17.53 9.47
CA ALA A 449 0.96 -16.53 9.55
C ALA A 449 2.26 -17.07 10.18
N LYS A 450 2.17 -17.99 11.15
CA LYS A 450 3.36 -18.67 11.71
C LYS A 450 4.07 -19.55 10.67
N ILE A 451 3.30 -20.23 9.82
CA ILE A 451 3.84 -21.02 8.70
C ILE A 451 4.59 -20.10 7.73
N VAL A 452 3.95 -19.01 7.30
CA VAL A 452 4.56 -18.02 6.40
C VAL A 452 5.84 -17.43 7.01
N GLN A 453 5.82 -17.06 8.29
CA GLN A 453 7.01 -16.54 8.98
C GLN A 453 8.15 -17.56 9.07
N SER A 454 7.81 -18.83 9.30
CA SER A 454 8.80 -19.92 9.35
C SER A 454 9.43 -20.15 7.98
N LEU A 455 8.64 -20.09 6.91
CA LEU A 455 9.11 -20.20 5.52
C LEU A 455 10.02 -19.02 5.14
N MET A 456 9.60 -17.77 5.45
CA MET A 456 10.43 -16.59 5.19
C MET A 456 11.78 -16.67 5.90
N ARG A 457 11.79 -17.07 7.18
CA ARG A 457 13.03 -17.30 7.94
C ARG A 457 13.94 -18.33 7.28
N ALA A 458 13.38 -19.48 6.87
CA ALA A 458 14.14 -20.52 6.18
C ALA A 458 14.71 -20.01 4.86
N GLN A 459 13.94 -19.21 4.11
CA GLN A 459 14.41 -18.63 2.86
C GLN A 459 15.53 -17.62 3.07
N ILE A 460 15.47 -16.81 4.12
CA ILE A 460 16.55 -15.86 4.44
C ILE A 460 17.83 -16.60 4.80
N GLN A 461 17.74 -17.66 5.61
CA GLN A 461 18.88 -18.53 5.89
C GLN A 461 19.51 -19.04 4.58
N SER A 462 18.69 -19.57 3.66
CA SER A 462 19.13 -20.06 2.35
C SER A 462 19.77 -18.96 1.49
N CYS A 463 19.13 -17.79 1.38
CA CYS A 463 19.63 -16.65 0.62
C CYS A 463 20.98 -16.14 1.15
N MET A 464 21.15 -16.09 2.47
CA MET A 464 22.38 -15.60 3.10
C MET A 464 23.51 -16.63 3.01
N ASP A 465 23.23 -17.91 3.22
CA ASP A 465 24.24 -18.98 3.17
C ASP A 465 24.77 -19.19 1.75
N ARG A 466 23.88 -19.17 0.76
CA ARG A 466 24.23 -19.35 -0.66
C ARG A 466 24.61 -18.05 -1.36
N ARG A 467 24.48 -16.89 -0.69
CA ARG A 467 24.70 -15.54 -1.25
C ARG A 467 23.94 -15.33 -2.56
N LEU A 468 22.64 -15.62 -2.55
CA LEU A 468 21.77 -15.52 -3.74
C LEU A 468 21.49 -14.07 -4.17
N VAL A 469 21.80 -13.09 -3.32
CA VAL A 469 21.61 -11.67 -3.63
C VAL A 469 22.81 -11.16 -4.43
N ILE A 470 22.55 -10.71 -5.65
CA ILE A 470 23.56 -10.19 -6.57
C ILE A 470 23.39 -8.68 -6.78
N CYS A 471 24.48 -7.98 -7.11
CA CYS A 471 24.47 -6.56 -7.45
C CYS A 471 24.58 -6.42 -8.97
N LEU A 472 23.53 -5.95 -9.63
CA LEU A 472 23.48 -5.67 -11.06
C LEU A 472 23.75 -4.18 -11.29
N GLY A 473 24.96 -3.74 -10.91
CA GLY A 473 25.43 -2.36 -11.09
C GLY A 473 24.68 -1.30 -10.25
N THR A 474 23.50 -0.93 -10.74
CA THR A 474 22.60 0.13 -10.25
C THR A 474 21.56 -0.36 -9.25
N PHE A 475 21.23 -1.65 -9.21
CA PHE A 475 20.30 -2.23 -8.23
C PHE A 475 20.75 -3.61 -7.72
N MET A 476 20.13 -4.06 -6.63
CA MET A 476 20.32 -5.39 -6.05
C MET A 476 19.21 -6.32 -6.53
N TYR A 477 19.54 -7.58 -6.83
CA TYR A 477 18.59 -8.56 -7.36
C TYR A 477 18.67 -9.90 -6.63
N ALA A 478 17.51 -10.54 -6.45
CA ALA A 478 17.40 -11.93 -6.02
C ALA A 478 16.24 -12.64 -6.74
N CYS A 479 16.31 -13.96 -6.79
CA CYS A 479 15.30 -14.81 -7.43
C CYS A 479 14.89 -15.95 -6.50
N LEU A 480 13.59 -16.26 -6.46
CA LEU A 480 13.05 -17.48 -5.90
C LEU A 480 12.86 -18.51 -7.00
N ASP A 481 13.43 -19.70 -6.82
CA ASP A 481 13.24 -20.81 -7.75
C ASP A 481 11.98 -21.59 -7.40
N GLU A 482 11.38 -22.27 -8.37
CA GLU A 482 10.22 -23.16 -8.15
C GLU A 482 10.50 -24.32 -7.17
N SER A 483 11.78 -24.69 -7.02
CA SER A 483 12.23 -25.69 -6.04
C SER A 483 12.20 -25.20 -4.59
N THR A 484 11.94 -23.91 -4.37
CA THR A 484 11.93 -23.30 -3.04
C THR A 484 10.75 -23.85 -2.21
N PRO A 485 11.00 -24.34 -0.98
CA PRO A 485 9.91 -24.83 -0.12
C PRO A 485 8.86 -23.74 0.14
N GLY A 486 7.59 -24.06 -0.12
CA GLY A 486 6.49 -23.13 0.11
C GLY A 486 6.44 -21.94 -0.84
N VAL A 487 7.10 -22.00 -2.00
CA VAL A 487 7.15 -20.88 -2.96
C VAL A 487 5.77 -20.40 -3.42
N ARG A 488 4.76 -21.28 -3.48
CA ARG A 488 3.35 -20.90 -3.72
C ARG A 488 2.86 -19.79 -2.79
N LEU A 489 3.15 -19.90 -1.50
CA LEU A 489 2.77 -18.90 -0.50
C LEU A 489 3.69 -17.67 -0.59
N LEU A 490 4.99 -17.89 -0.82
CA LEU A 490 5.98 -16.80 -0.89
C LEU A 490 5.85 -15.92 -2.14
N SER A 491 5.26 -16.44 -3.22
CA SER A 491 5.01 -15.72 -4.47
C SER A 491 3.80 -14.79 -4.41
N THR A 492 2.98 -14.83 -3.35
CA THR A 492 1.83 -13.91 -3.23
C THR A 492 2.31 -12.47 -2.95
N PRO A 493 1.66 -11.41 -3.47
CA PRO A 493 2.19 -10.05 -3.43
C PRO A 493 2.57 -9.48 -2.05
N LEU A 494 1.74 -9.66 -1.01
CA LEU A 494 2.03 -9.14 0.34
C LEU A 494 3.12 -9.99 1.02
N VAL A 495 3.10 -11.32 0.91
CA VAL A 495 4.20 -12.17 1.42
C VAL A 495 5.50 -11.86 0.70
N LEU A 496 5.48 -11.74 -0.64
CA LEU A 496 6.65 -11.44 -1.46
C LEU A 496 7.26 -10.09 -1.05
N ARG A 497 6.42 -9.09 -0.79
CA ARG A 497 6.86 -7.79 -0.28
C ARG A 497 7.53 -7.90 1.09
N ARG A 498 6.92 -8.62 2.03
CA ARG A 498 7.51 -8.85 3.36
C ARG A 498 8.84 -9.59 3.28
N LEU A 499 8.92 -10.62 2.44
CA LEU A 499 10.16 -11.37 2.20
C LEU A 499 11.23 -10.47 1.57
N ALA A 500 10.89 -9.68 0.56
CA ALA A 500 11.80 -8.75 -0.10
C ALA A 500 12.36 -7.70 0.87
N LEU A 501 11.50 -7.12 1.72
CA LEU A 501 11.91 -6.19 2.77
C LEU A 501 12.90 -6.85 3.74
N PHE A 502 12.61 -8.07 4.17
CA PHE A 502 13.44 -8.81 5.12
C PHE A 502 14.80 -9.21 4.49
N ILE A 503 14.82 -9.68 3.24
CA ILE A 503 16.08 -9.97 2.51
C ILE A 503 16.90 -8.68 2.34
N ARG A 504 16.28 -7.59 1.88
CA ARG A 504 16.92 -6.29 1.68
C ARG A 504 17.54 -5.77 2.97
N HIS A 505 16.80 -5.80 4.08
CA HIS A 505 17.29 -5.43 5.40
C HIS A 505 18.46 -6.29 5.86
N SER A 506 18.35 -7.61 5.72
CA SER A 506 19.38 -8.57 6.11
C SER A 506 20.69 -8.32 5.34
N TRP A 507 20.59 -8.08 4.03
CA TRP A 507 21.74 -7.84 3.17
C TRP A 507 22.41 -6.47 3.41
N SER A 508 21.62 -5.46 3.78
CA SER A 508 22.11 -4.11 4.10
C SER A 508 23.12 -4.06 5.26
N LEU A 509 23.09 -5.08 6.12
CA LEU A 509 24.01 -5.22 7.24
C LEU A 509 25.35 -5.83 6.84
N LEU A 510 25.43 -6.46 5.66
CA LEU A 510 26.65 -7.06 5.12
C LEU A 510 27.40 -6.08 4.20
N SER A 511 26.69 -5.24 3.46
CA SER A 511 27.29 -4.27 2.53
C SER A 511 26.74 -2.87 2.76
N LYS A 512 27.62 -1.88 2.94
CA LYS A 512 27.18 -0.48 3.04
C LYS A 512 26.65 0.05 1.72
N ARG A 513 27.19 -0.43 0.59
CA ARG A 513 26.76 -0.02 -0.77
C ARG A 513 25.30 -0.38 -1.02
N SER A 514 24.84 -1.54 -0.54
CA SER A 514 23.45 -1.99 -0.77
C SER A 514 22.39 -1.15 -0.05
N ARG A 515 22.78 -0.26 0.89
CA ARG A 515 21.83 0.65 1.54
C ARG A 515 21.29 1.73 0.59
N ASN A 516 22.08 2.07 -0.43
CA ASN A 516 21.79 3.13 -1.38
C ASN A 516 21.23 2.60 -2.71
N LEU A 517 21.16 1.28 -2.88
CA LEU A 517 20.68 0.66 -4.11
C LEU A 517 19.24 0.17 -3.92
N PRO A 518 18.38 0.26 -4.96
CA PRO A 518 17.08 -0.40 -4.97
C PRO A 518 17.25 -1.91 -4.90
N PHE A 519 16.16 -2.61 -4.58
CA PHE A 519 16.14 -4.08 -4.53
C PHE A 519 14.99 -4.64 -5.36
N VAL A 520 15.29 -5.58 -6.25
CA VAL A 520 14.33 -6.28 -7.10
C VAL A 520 14.29 -7.75 -6.71
N LEU A 521 13.10 -8.29 -6.46
CA LEU A 521 12.89 -9.72 -6.18
C LEU A 521 12.02 -10.34 -7.27
N SER A 522 12.51 -11.44 -7.86
CA SER A 522 11.74 -12.28 -8.79
C SER A 522 11.19 -13.51 -8.07
N ALA A 523 9.94 -13.86 -8.35
CA ALA A 523 9.30 -15.09 -7.90
C ALA A 523 8.49 -15.73 -9.05
N PRO A 524 8.29 -17.05 -9.06
CA PRO A 524 7.46 -17.69 -10.06
C PRO A 524 6.00 -17.22 -9.90
N SER A 525 5.36 -16.84 -11.00
CA SER A 525 3.91 -16.67 -11.06
C SER A 525 3.31 -17.99 -11.53
N TYR A 526 2.13 -18.35 -11.01
CA TYR A 526 1.42 -19.58 -11.40
C TYR A 526 0.54 -19.38 -12.64
N HIS A 527 0.81 -18.31 -13.40
CA HIS A 527 0.12 -18.02 -14.64
C HIS A 527 0.27 -19.18 -15.65
N PRO A 528 -0.80 -19.63 -16.33
CA PRO A 528 -0.76 -20.78 -17.25
C PRO A 528 0.26 -20.66 -18.39
N GLN A 529 0.64 -19.44 -18.75
CA GLN A 529 1.54 -19.13 -19.87
C GLN A 529 3.02 -18.97 -19.46
N GLY A 530 3.38 -19.20 -18.19
CA GLY A 530 4.77 -19.19 -17.74
C GLY A 530 5.36 -17.79 -17.48
N TYR A 531 4.79 -17.09 -16.49
CA TYR A 531 5.24 -15.77 -16.07
C TYR A 531 5.99 -15.82 -14.73
N CYS A 532 6.75 -14.77 -14.44
CA CYS A 532 7.35 -14.52 -13.14
C CYS A 532 6.93 -13.13 -12.63
N LEU A 533 6.67 -13.04 -11.32
CA LEU A 533 6.44 -11.79 -10.63
C LEU A 533 7.77 -11.09 -10.36
N LEU A 534 7.83 -9.79 -10.64
CA LEU A 534 8.92 -8.91 -10.28
C LEU A 534 8.39 -7.84 -9.33
N LEU A 535 9.00 -7.74 -8.15
CA LEU A 535 8.73 -6.71 -7.16
C LEU A 535 9.94 -5.78 -7.03
N GLY A 536 9.70 -4.48 -7.12
CA GLY A 536 10.70 -3.43 -6.88
C GLY A 536 10.52 -2.76 -5.52
N LEU A 537 11.62 -2.63 -4.76
CA LEU A 537 11.69 -1.89 -3.50
C LEU A 537 12.71 -0.76 -3.58
N PRO A 538 12.42 0.41 -2.95
CA PRO A 538 13.36 1.53 -2.93
C PRO A 538 14.59 1.23 -2.04
N PRO A 539 15.66 2.03 -2.16
CA PRO A 539 16.80 2.00 -1.24
C PRO A 539 16.40 2.20 0.23
N ILE A 540 17.17 1.63 1.16
CA ILE A 540 16.92 1.79 2.61
C ILE A 540 17.25 3.22 3.07
N ALA A 541 18.24 3.85 2.45
CA ALA A 541 18.68 5.19 2.82
C ALA A 541 17.70 6.31 2.42
N SER A 542 16.70 6.00 1.59
CA SER A 542 15.66 6.96 1.22
C SER A 542 14.62 7.03 2.34
N ASP A 543 14.63 8.12 3.11
CA ASP A 543 13.65 8.34 4.20
C ASP A 543 12.22 8.60 3.67
N ASP A 544 12.09 8.94 2.39
CA ASP A 544 10.84 9.39 1.76
C ASP A 544 9.90 8.24 1.32
N ASN A 545 10.31 6.97 1.42
CA ASN A 545 9.57 5.79 0.91
C ASN A 545 9.09 5.89 -0.56
N LYS A 546 9.70 6.79 -1.34
CA LYS A 546 9.45 6.98 -2.76
C LYS A 546 10.18 5.91 -3.57
N ASN A 547 9.48 5.32 -4.54
CA ASN A 547 9.95 4.22 -5.37
C ASN A 547 9.92 4.60 -6.85
N ASP A 548 11.08 4.67 -7.48
CA ASP A 548 11.27 4.95 -8.90
C ASP A 548 11.05 3.71 -9.79
N LEU A 549 11.12 2.50 -9.21
CA LEU A 549 11.04 1.25 -9.96
C LEU A 549 9.71 1.03 -10.65
N GLY A 550 8.59 1.55 -10.12
CA GLY A 550 7.28 1.38 -10.76
C GLY A 550 7.25 1.99 -12.17
N ARG A 551 7.79 3.21 -12.31
CA ARG A 551 7.93 3.85 -13.63
C ARG A 551 9.00 3.18 -14.47
N ALA A 552 10.14 2.83 -13.86
CA ALA A 552 11.23 2.16 -14.56
C ALA A 552 10.73 0.87 -15.21
N PHE A 553 9.96 0.05 -14.49
CA PHE A 553 9.33 -1.16 -15.01
C PHE A 553 8.40 -0.90 -16.19
N LYS A 554 7.49 0.08 -16.06
CA LYS A 554 6.57 0.44 -17.15
C LYS A 554 7.34 0.83 -18.42
N TYR A 555 8.34 1.70 -18.27
CA TYR A 555 9.10 2.19 -19.41
C TYR A 555 10.04 1.14 -20.02
N THR A 556 10.61 0.25 -19.20
CA THR A 556 11.38 -0.91 -19.69
C THR A 556 10.47 -1.86 -20.48
N SER A 557 9.23 -2.08 -20.03
CA SER A 557 8.23 -2.87 -20.76
C SER A 557 7.90 -2.25 -22.12
N GLU A 558 7.64 -0.94 -22.17
CA GLU A 558 7.31 -0.22 -23.40
C GLU A 558 8.49 -0.20 -24.40
N ARG A 559 9.74 -0.07 -23.92
CA ARG A 559 10.94 -0.08 -24.79
C ARG A 559 11.24 -1.45 -25.39
N LEU A 560 11.04 -2.52 -24.61
CA LEU A 560 11.35 -3.88 -25.04
C LEU A 560 10.26 -4.50 -25.92
N ASP A 561 9.05 -3.92 -25.92
CA ASP A 561 7.83 -4.59 -26.38
C ASP A 561 7.72 -6.01 -25.77
N ALA A 562 8.22 -6.14 -24.52
CA ALA A 562 8.25 -7.40 -23.80
C ALA A 562 6.82 -7.82 -23.49
N GLU A 563 6.56 -9.13 -23.48
CA GLU A 563 5.31 -9.68 -22.96
C GLU A 563 5.32 -9.54 -21.43
N ALA A 564 5.02 -8.33 -20.95
CA ALA A 564 4.89 -8.00 -19.55
C ALA A 564 3.46 -7.54 -19.25
N ILE A 565 2.90 -8.11 -18.20
CA ILE A 565 1.56 -7.81 -17.70
C ILE A 565 1.72 -6.74 -16.61
N THR A 566 1.20 -5.55 -16.90
CA THR A 566 1.15 -4.40 -15.97
C THR A 566 -0.21 -4.28 -15.27
N ASP A 567 -0.98 -5.38 -15.22
CA ASP A 567 -2.35 -5.46 -14.69
C ASP A 567 -2.43 -5.38 -13.15
N GLN A 568 -1.29 -5.35 -12.46
CA GLN A 568 -1.25 -5.31 -11.00
C GLN A 568 -1.68 -3.93 -10.47
N LEU A 569 -2.40 -3.93 -9.34
CA LEU A 569 -2.88 -2.69 -8.71
C LEU A 569 -1.75 -1.84 -8.11
N ASP A 570 -0.65 -2.49 -7.69
CA ASP A 570 0.56 -1.83 -7.19
C ASP A 570 1.56 -1.65 -8.34
N PRO A 571 1.93 -0.41 -8.72
CA PRO A 571 2.83 -0.17 -9.85
C PRO A 571 4.24 -0.73 -9.63
N CYS A 572 4.60 -1.06 -8.38
CA CYS A 572 5.90 -1.65 -8.05
C CYS A 572 5.97 -3.16 -8.33
N ILE A 573 4.88 -3.77 -8.80
CA ILE A 573 4.77 -5.20 -9.10
C ILE A 573 4.36 -5.35 -10.57
N ILE A 574 5.09 -6.17 -11.30
CA ILE A 574 4.75 -6.54 -12.69
C ILE A 574 4.92 -8.05 -12.86
N GLU A 575 4.27 -8.60 -13.88
CA GLU A 575 4.58 -9.96 -14.33
C GLU A 575 5.31 -9.91 -15.67
N VAL A 576 6.39 -10.67 -15.80
CA VAL A 576 7.19 -10.76 -17.02
C VAL A 576 7.32 -12.22 -17.40
N LYS A 577 7.24 -12.53 -18.70
CA LYS A 577 7.48 -13.88 -19.20
C LYS A 577 8.84 -14.40 -18.72
N LEU A 578 8.88 -15.65 -18.22
CA LEU A 578 10.08 -16.19 -17.58
C LEU A 578 11.31 -16.20 -18.51
N GLU A 579 11.08 -16.41 -19.81
CA GLU A 579 12.12 -16.43 -20.86
C GLU A 579 12.74 -15.05 -21.14
N GLU A 580 11.98 -13.97 -20.90
CA GLU A 580 12.41 -12.59 -21.18
C GLU A 580 12.99 -11.88 -19.96
N ARG A 581 12.87 -12.48 -18.77
CA ARG A 581 13.31 -11.89 -17.50
C ARG A 581 14.77 -11.40 -17.54
N SER A 582 15.70 -12.17 -18.10
CA SER A 582 17.11 -11.74 -18.16
C SER A 582 17.28 -10.49 -19.01
N LYS A 583 16.70 -10.49 -20.22
CA LYS A 583 16.71 -9.33 -21.13
C LYS A 583 16.06 -8.10 -20.48
N PHE A 584 14.96 -8.31 -19.75
CA PHE A 584 14.26 -7.26 -19.02
C PHE A 584 15.16 -6.62 -17.95
N LEU A 585 15.86 -7.43 -17.16
CA LEU A 585 16.77 -6.95 -16.12
C LEU A 585 17.98 -6.20 -16.70
N ASP A 586 18.53 -6.65 -17.83
CA ASP A 586 19.64 -5.97 -18.50
C ASP A 586 19.22 -4.57 -19.01
N HIS A 587 18.02 -4.44 -19.57
CA HIS A 587 17.48 -3.15 -20.02
C HIS A 587 17.11 -2.23 -18.85
N LEU A 588 16.63 -2.80 -17.75
CA LEU A 588 16.39 -2.06 -16.52
C LEU A 588 17.70 -1.50 -15.95
N GLU A 589 18.78 -2.29 -15.95
CA GLU A 589 20.12 -1.82 -15.52
C GLU A 589 20.59 -0.64 -16.37
N LEU A 590 20.47 -0.74 -17.70
CA LEU A 590 20.82 0.33 -18.63
C LEU A 590 20.04 1.61 -18.32
N LEU A 591 18.71 1.50 -18.17
CA LEU A 591 17.85 2.64 -17.88
C LEU A 591 18.21 3.34 -16.57
N LEU A 592 18.43 2.57 -15.51
CA LEU A 592 18.80 3.12 -14.21
C LEU A 592 20.23 3.66 -14.20
N SER A 593 21.07 3.28 -15.16
CA SER A 593 22.40 3.87 -15.34
C SER A 593 22.34 5.22 -16.05
N GLU A 594 21.44 5.37 -17.02
CA GLU A 594 21.18 6.63 -17.75
C GLU A 594 20.60 7.72 -16.83
N SER A 595 19.84 7.35 -15.80
CA SER A 595 19.28 8.32 -14.84
C SER A 595 20.29 8.84 -13.82
N VAL A 596 21.41 8.14 -13.62
CA VAL A 596 22.47 8.50 -12.65
C VAL A 596 23.60 9.32 -13.31
N SER A 597 23.72 9.27 -14.64
CA SER A 597 24.65 10.08 -15.45
C SER A 597 24.07 11.43 -15.83
#